data_AF-A0A0U1P9H0-F1
#
_entry.id   AF-A0A0U1P9H0-F1
#
_cell.length_a   1.000
_cell.length_b   1.000
_cell.length_c   1.000
_cell.angle_alpha   90.00
_cell.angle_beta   90.00
_cell.angle_gamma   90.00
#
_symmetry.space_group_name_H-M   'P 1'
#
loop_
_entity.id
_entity.type
_entity.pdbx_description
1 polymer ?
#
loop_
_entity_poly.entity_id
_entity_poly.type
_entity_poly.pdbx_seq_one_letter_code
_entity_poly.pdbx_strand_id
1 'polypeptide(L)'
;MAGFGSDGASPTDEGAPLRPAPQLRADLGARTLTLTIPAAALGHPATLSGARFYLAAWDYDGGFRPLTPAPGAGTFGGGGADDPRVMDDTAVITLP
;
A
#
# COMPACT_ATOMS: atom_id res chain seq x y z
N MET A 1 0.33 8.72 8.80
CA MET A 1 0.03 7.82 7.68
C MET A 1 -1.44 7.98 7.35
N ALA A 2 -1.78 8.24 6.09
CA ALA A 2 -3.15 8.16 5.61
C ALA A 2 -3.40 6.76 5.05
N GLY A 3 -4.65 6.31 5.05
CA GLY A 3 -5.08 5.12 4.32
C GLY A 3 -6.28 5.50 3.46
N PHE A 4 -6.39 4.89 2.29
CA PHE A 4 -7.44 5.18 1.32
C PHE A 4 -8.14 3.89 0.90
N GLY A 5 -9.44 3.97 0.68
CA GLY A 5 -10.27 2.89 0.14
C GLY A 5 -10.41 2.99 -1.37
N SER A 6 -10.98 1.95 -1.98
CA SER A 6 -11.17 1.90 -3.45
C SER A 6 -12.21 2.88 -3.99
N ASP A 7 -13.08 3.41 -3.14
CA ASP A 7 -14.14 4.33 -3.56
C ASP A 7 -13.54 5.62 -4.13
N GLY A 8 -13.72 5.85 -5.43
CA GLY A 8 -13.18 7.01 -6.15
C GLY A 8 -11.71 6.89 -6.58
N ALA A 9 -11.04 5.77 -6.32
CA ALA A 9 -9.64 5.57 -6.71
C ALA A 9 -9.48 5.53 -8.25
N SER A 10 -8.39 6.12 -8.74
CA SER A 10 -8.04 6.23 -10.17
C SER A 10 -6.51 6.37 -10.34
N PRO A 11 -5.97 6.42 -11.58
CA PRO A 11 -4.54 6.69 -11.78
C PRO A 11 -4.03 8.01 -11.17
N THR A 12 -4.92 8.96 -10.89
CA THR A 12 -4.59 10.29 -10.32
C THR A 12 -5.23 10.57 -8.97
N ASP A 13 -5.93 9.60 -8.38
CA ASP A 13 -6.64 9.74 -7.10
C ASP A 13 -6.49 8.45 -6.27
N GLU A 14 -6.00 8.57 -5.04
CA GLU A 14 -5.80 7.42 -4.13
C GLU A 14 -7.12 6.86 -3.59
N GLY A 15 -8.23 7.60 -3.74
CA GLY A 15 -9.57 7.21 -3.32
C GLY A 15 -10.01 7.85 -2.00
N ALA A 16 -11.12 7.36 -1.45
CA ALA A 16 -11.72 7.93 -0.24
C ALA A 16 -10.85 7.68 1.01
N PRO A 17 -10.55 8.69 1.83
CA PRO A 17 -9.77 8.49 3.05
C PRO A 17 -10.48 7.56 4.05
N LEU A 18 -9.77 6.55 4.53
CA LEU A 18 -10.22 5.66 5.59
C LEU A 18 -10.16 6.36 6.95
N ARG A 19 -11.23 6.20 7.74
CA ARG A 19 -11.32 6.75 9.08
C ARG A 19 -11.83 5.70 10.07
N PRO A 20 -11.09 5.39 11.13
CA PRO A 20 -9.74 5.88 11.46
C PRO A 20 -8.68 5.35 10.49
N ALA A 21 -7.59 6.10 10.29
CA ALA A 21 -6.52 5.68 9.40
C ALA A 21 -5.76 4.46 9.96
N PRO A 22 -5.30 3.53 9.10
CA PRO A 22 -4.36 2.48 9.48
C PRO A 22 -3.06 3.03 10.08
N GLN A 23 -2.39 2.20 10.87
CA GLN A 23 -1.09 2.53 11.47
C GLN A 23 -0.03 1.52 11.04
N LEU A 24 1.14 2.01 10.66
CA LEU A 24 2.32 1.20 10.40
C LEU A 24 3.36 1.47 11.49
N ARG A 25 3.93 0.41 12.06
CA ARG A 25 5.11 0.46 12.91
C ARG A 25 6.21 -0.40 12.31
N ALA A 26 7.42 0.14 12.25
CA ALA A 26 8.59 -0.57 11.80
C ALA A 26 9.53 -0.84 12.98
N ASP A 27 9.89 -2.10 13.17
CA ASP A 27 10.96 -2.53 14.06
C ASP A 27 12.11 -3.06 13.20
N LEU A 28 13.15 -2.25 13.05
CA LEU A 28 14.31 -2.58 12.21
C LEU A 28 15.21 -3.63 12.86
N GLY A 29 15.25 -3.69 14.20
CA GLY A 29 16.04 -4.69 14.92
C GLY A 29 15.43 -6.08 14.77
N ALA A 30 14.11 -6.18 14.87
CA ALA A 30 13.36 -7.41 14.65
C ALA A 30 13.08 -7.71 13.17
N ARG A 31 13.32 -6.74 12.27
CA ARG A 31 12.98 -6.80 10.83
C ARG A 31 11.49 -7.05 10.61
N THR A 32 10.65 -6.38 11.40
CA THR A 32 9.20 -6.58 11.43
C THR A 32 8.46 -5.29 11.11
N LEU A 33 7.48 -5.40 10.22
CA LEU A 33 6.46 -4.37 10.02
C LEU A 33 5.16 -4.83 10.69
N THR A 34 4.55 -3.96 11.48
CA THR A 34 3.23 -4.18 12.07
C THR A 34 2.24 -3.19 11.48
N LEU A 35 1.27 -3.70 10.72
CA LEU A 35 0.15 -2.93 10.20
C LEU A 35 -1.08 -3.17 11.09
N THR A 36 -1.59 -2.11 11.70
CA THR A 36 -2.83 -2.13 12.47
C THR A 36 -3.92 -1.43 11.68
N ILE A 37 -4.93 -2.19 11.26
CA ILE A 37 -6.11 -1.67 10.54
C ILE A 37 -7.30 -1.64 11.52
N PRO A 38 -7.85 -0.46 11.85
CA PRO A 38 -9.06 -0.38 12.67
C PRO A 38 -10.24 -1.07 11.98
N ALA A 39 -11.01 -1.88 12.71
CA ALA A 39 -12.19 -2.55 12.14
C ALA A 39 -13.20 -1.56 11.51
N ALA A 40 -13.33 -0.36 12.07
CA ALA A 40 -14.17 0.71 11.54
C ALA A 40 -13.77 1.14 10.11
N ALA A 41 -12.47 1.11 9.80
CA ALA A 41 -11.98 1.43 8.45
C ALA A 41 -12.39 0.37 7.41
N LEU A 42 -12.76 -0.83 7.85
CA LEU A 42 -13.24 -1.93 7.01
C LEU A 42 -14.76 -2.11 7.06
N GLY A 43 -15.49 -1.19 7.71
CA GLY A 43 -16.95 -1.30 7.87
C GLY A 43 -17.41 -2.24 8.98
N HIS A 44 -16.58 -2.46 10.01
CA HIS A 44 -16.87 -3.33 11.15
C HIS A 44 -17.27 -4.77 10.78
N PRO A 45 -16.45 -5.50 10.01
CA PRO A 45 -16.74 -6.89 9.70
C PRO A 45 -16.71 -7.73 10.99
N ALA A 46 -17.65 -8.67 11.13
CA ALA A 46 -17.71 -9.58 12.28
C ALA A 46 -16.55 -10.60 12.30
N THR A 47 -15.98 -10.89 11.12
CA THR A 47 -14.81 -11.76 10.95
C THR A 47 -13.99 -11.30 9.74
N LEU A 48 -12.69 -11.62 9.73
CA LEU A 48 -11.81 -11.46 8.58
C LEU A 48 -11.54 -12.78 7.84
N SER A 49 -12.14 -13.88 8.27
CA SER A 49 -11.95 -15.18 7.62
C SER A 49 -12.27 -15.12 6.13
N GLY A 50 -11.33 -15.57 5.29
CA GLY A 50 -11.43 -15.50 3.84
C GLY A 50 -11.03 -14.15 3.23
N ALA A 51 -10.74 -13.13 4.04
CA ALA A 51 -10.19 -11.87 3.53
C ALA A 51 -8.82 -12.12 2.92
N ARG A 52 -8.53 -11.43 1.81
CA ARG A 52 -7.28 -11.53 1.06
C ARG A 52 -6.44 -10.29 1.31
N PHE A 53 -5.20 -10.50 1.71
CA PHE A 53 -4.23 -9.46 1.98
C PHE A 53 -3.07 -9.56 0.99
N TYR A 54 -2.72 -8.44 0.37
CA TYR A 54 -1.60 -8.30 -0.54
C TYR A 54 -0.80 -7.07 -0.14
N LEU A 55 0.52 -7.20 -0.07
CA LEU A 55 1.42 -6.10 0.24
C LEU A 55 2.44 -5.96 -0.88
N ALA A 56 2.58 -4.74 -1.38
CA ALA A 56 3.64 -4.33 -2.29
C ALA A 56 4.37 -3.12 -1.70
N ALA A 57 5.66 -3.02 -1.98
CA ALA A 57 6.50 -1.90 -1.57
C ALA A 57 6.78 -0.97 -2.76
N TRP A 58 6.71 0.33 -2.48
CA TRP A 58 7.19 1.39 -3.37
C TRP A 58 7.64 2.60 -2.55
N ASP A 59 8.54 3.40 -3.09
CA ASP A 59 9.04 4.61 -2.43
C ASP A 59 7.98 5.73 -2.47
N TYR A 60 7.72 6.35 -1.32
CA TYR A 60 6.81 7.48 -1.16
C TYR A 60 7.48 8.57 -0.33
N ASP A 61 7.71 9.73 -0.93
CA ASP A 61 8.33 10.90 -0.29
C ASP A 61 7.58 12.17 -0.70
N GLY A 62 6.39 12.38 -0.12
CA GLY A 62 5.45 13.43 -0.55
C GLY A 62 4.70 13.12 -1.85
N GLY A 63 4.91 11.91 -2.38
CA GLY A 63 4.31 11.36 -3.58
C GLY A 63 5.05 10.08 -3.99
N PHE A 64 4.41 9.24 -4.81
CA PHE A 64 5.08 8.04 -5.32
C PHE A 64 6.21 8.42 -6.26
N ARG A 65 7.40 7.84 -6.03
CA ARG A 65 8.54 8.02 -6.93
C ARG A 65 8.19 7.52 -8.35
N PRO A 66 8.47 8.27 -9.43
CA PRO A 66 8.10 7.85 -10.78
C PRO A 66 8.85 6.60 -11.26
N LEU A 67 8.19 5.79 -12.10
CA LEU A 67 8.79 4.74 -12.92
C LEU A 67 9.00 5.25 -14.34
N THR A 68 10.20 5.05 -14.86
CA THR A 68 10.64 5.57 -16.16
C THR A 68 11.46 4.51 -16.91
N PRO A 69 11.61 4.61 -18.25
CA PRO A 69 12.38 3.60 -18.98
C PRO A 69 13.84 3.53 -18.53
N ALA A 70 14.46 4.67 -18.25
CA ALA A 70 15.83 4.79 -17.74
C ALA A 70 15.85 5.39 -16.33
N PRO A 71 16.65 4.86 -15.39
CA PRO A 71 16.68 5.36 -14.01
C PRO A 71 17.31 6.76 -13.93
N GLY A 72 17.03 7.47 -12.85
CA GLY A 72 17.61 8.78 -12.54
C GLY A 72 17.75 9.00 -11.04
N ALA A 73 18.31 10.15 -10.63
CA ALA A 73 18.49 10.48 -9.21
C ALA A 73 17.16 10.48 -8.41
N GLY A 74 16.06 10.80 -9.11
CA GLY A 74 14.72 10.95 -8.57
C GLY A 74 13.73 9.86 -8.98
N THR A 75 14.14 8.83 -9.75
CA THR A 75 13.20 7.92 -10.44
C THR A 75 13.70 6.48 -10.48
N PHE A 76 12.77 5.54 -10.49
CA PHE A 76 13.07 4.14 -10.79
C PHE A 76 13.10 3.91 -12.31
N GLY A 77 13.91 2.94 -12.74
CA GLY A 77 14.12 2.57 -14.14
C GLY A 77 13.46 1.23 -14.51
N GLY A 78 13.31 0.95 -15.81
CA GLY A 78 12.91 -0.37 -16.31
C GLY A 78 11.43 -0.56 -16.66
N GLY A 79 10.62 0.50 -16.61
CA GLY A 79 9.20 0.44 -16.96
C GLY A 79 8.66 1.74 -17.56
N GLY A 80 7.42 1.74 -18.00
CA GLY A 80 6.67 2.90 -18.45
C GLY A 80 6.09 3.73 -17.32
N ALA A 81 5.62 4.94 -17.64
CA ALA A 81 5.01 5.86 -16.66
C ALA A 81 3.71 5.31 -16.04
N ASP A 82 3.00 4.48 -16.81
CA ASP A 82 1.72 3.85 -16.44
C ASP A 82 1.87 2.38 -15.99
N ASP A 83 3.11 1.86 -15.97
CA ASP A 83 3.35 0.50 -15.50
C ASP A 83 3.17 0.43 -13.96
N PRO A 84 2.78 -0.74 -13.43
CA PRO A 84 2.59 -0.92 -11.98
C PRO A 84 3.84 -0.57 -11.17
N ARG A 85 3.62 0.16 -10.08
CA ARG A 85 4.64 0.53 -9.11
C ARG A 85 4.76 -0.53 -8.02
N VAL A 86 5.50 -1.59 -8.32
CA VAL A 86 5.79 -2.70 -7.40
C VAL A 86 7.28 -2.98 -7.44
N MET A 87 7.97 -2.76 -6.31
CA MET A 87 9.39 -3.08 -6.18
C MET A 87 9.58 -4.51 -5.69
N ASP A 88 8.87 -4.84 -4.62
CA ASP A 88 8.78 -6.17 -4.04
C ASP A 88 7.34 -6.37 -3.56
N ASP A 89 6.89 -7.62 -3.50
CA ASP A 89 5.57 -7.95 -2.99
C ASP A 89 5.53 -9.27 -2.21
N THR A 90 4.37 -9.54 -1.63
CA THR A 90 4.04 -10.82 -1.01
C THR A 90 3.12 -11.61 -1.93
N ALA A 91 3.07 -12.93 -1.74
CA ALA A 91 1.91 -13.70 -2.18
C ALA A 91 0.62 -13.13 -1.54
N VAL A 92 -0.52 -13.38 -2.16
CA VAL A 92 -1.82 -13.07 -1.54
C VAL A 92 -2.03 -14.00 -0.34
N ILE A 93 -2.19 -13.41 0.84
CA ILE A 93 -2.41 -14.10 2.10
C ILE A 93 -3.92 -14.14 2.37
N THR A 94 -4.49 -15.33 2.53
CA THR A 94 -5.89 -15.49 2.98
C THR A 94 -5.92 -15.62 4.50
N LEU A 95 -6.70 -14.77 5.16
CA LEU A 95 -6.85 -14.80 6.61
C LEU A 95 -7.76 -15.96 7.03
N PRO A 96 -7.42 -16.68 8.11
CA PRO A 96 -8.17 -17.84 8.60
C PRO A 96 -9.53 -17.44 9.18
#